data_AF-A0A6D2G8A4-F1
#
_entry.id   AF-A0A6D2G8A4-F1
#
_cell.length_a   1.000
_cell.length_b   1.000
_cell.length_c   1.000
_cell.angle_alpha   90.00
_cell.angle_beta   90.00
_cell.angle_gamma   90.00
#
_symmetry.space_group_name_H-M   'P 1'
#
loop_
_entity.id
_entity.type
_entity.pdbx_description
1 polymer ?
#
loop_
_entity_poly.entity_id
_entity_poly.type
_entity_poly.pdbx_seq_one_letter_code
_entity_poly.pdbx_strand_id
1 'polypeptide(L)'
;MARLQPGKLYVVGDVLAGDGRKLSLTSDNNSSLNSRLNLWGNSDRPNVIELDDDQGWHLYSQRNPDGSIRFMVNGEIFTAGSIHVGANTISTDGNIYGSLWGGWLNDWINNTIINRFVQDIRLGGIEYAQAWNGPGYNDTPGYVITGVTNGNSDELIDGVHRLPLQKLMAVSGIMLRVFKYDAFEKYFCG
;
A
#
# COMPACT_ATOMS: atom_id res chain seq x y z
N MET A 1 -22.03 -15.89 -53.91
CA MET A 1 -22.90 -16.43 -52.84
C MET A 1 -22.58 -17.91 -52.59
N ALA A 2 -22.25 -18.34 -51.35
CA ALA A 2 -22.01 -19.72 -50.95
C ALA A 2 -22.90 -20.01 -49.74
N ARG A 3 -23.50 -21.18 -49.70
CA ARG A 3 -24.33 -21.69 -48.61
C ARG A 3 -23.94 -23.15 -48.45
N LEU A 4 -23.44 -23.55 -47.27
CA LEU A 4 -23.12 -24.96 -47.01
C LEU A 4 -24.27 -25.78 -46.44
N GLN A 5 -24.23 -27.07 -46.76
CA GLN A 5 -25.08 -28.15 -46.25
C GLN A 5 -24.68 -28.58 -44.81
N PRO A 6 -25.48 -29.42 -44.10
CA PRO A 6 -25.40 -29.61 -42.64
C PRO A 6 -24.02 -30.02 -42.11
N GLY A 7 -23.56 -29.33 -41.07
CA GLY A 7 -22.19 -29.36 -40.58
C GLY A 7 -21.64 -27.93 -40.45
N LYS A 8 -20.44 -27.70 -40.95
CA LYS A 8 -19.81 -26.37 -41.03
C LYS A 8 -20.57 -25.47 -42.03
N LEU A 9 -20.46 -24.14 -41.90
CA LEU A 9 -21.11 -23.13 -42.75
C LEU A 9 -20.09 -22.47 -43.71
N TYR A 10 -20.37 -22.39 -45.02
CA TYR A 10 -19.69 -21.49 -45.98
C TYR A 10 -20.72 -20.47 -46.49
N VAL A 11 -20.30 -19.21 -46.62
CA VAL A 11 -21.09 -18.01 -46.95
C VAL A 11 -20.45 -17.29 -48.16
N VAL A 12 -21.24 -16.64 -49.04
CA VAL A 12 -20.76 -15.49 -49.87
C VAL A 12 -21.84 -14.39 -49.92
N GLY A 13 -21.94 -13.62 -48.85
CA GLY A 13 -21.74 -12.16 -48.91
C GLY A 13 -20.39 -11.92 -48.23
N ASP A 14 -20.19 -10.84 -47.48
CA ASP A 14 -19.10 -10.84 -46.49
C ASP A 14 -19.40 -11.89 -45.42
N VAL A 15 -18.84 -13.07 -45.67
CA VAL A 15 -17.76 -13.54 -44.84
C VAL A 15 -16.49 -12.88 -45.37
N LEU A 16 -16.13 -11.80 -44.70
CA LEU A 16 -14.86 -11.08 -44.76
C LEU A 16 -14.92 -10.10 -43.59
N ALA A 17 -14.21 -10.37 -42.51
CA ALA A 17 -14.10 -9.38 -41.44
C ALA A 17 -12.99 -8.37 -41.76
N GLY A 18 -13.00 -7.80 -42.96
CA GLY A 18 -12.25 -6.60 -43.38
C GLY A 18 -11.35 -6.71 -44.63
N ASP A 19 -11.22 -5.56 -45.30
CA ASP A 19 -10.51 -5.34 -46.58
C ASP A 19 -9.06 -4.82 -46.37
N GLY A 20 -8.41 -5.33 -45.32
CA GLY A 20 -7.03 -4.96 -44.92
C GLY A 20 -6.62 -5.40 -43.52
N ARG A 21 -7.61 -5.63 -42.64
CA ARG A 21 -7.47 -6.27 -41.32
C ARG A 21 -8.54 -7.34 -41.23
N LYS A 22 -8.24 -8.52 -40.70
CA LYS A 22 -9.15 -9.68 -40.66
C LYS A 22 -9.37 -10.12 -39.21
N LEU A 23 -10.61 -10.43 -38.84
CA LEU A 23 -10.89 -11.25 -37.65
C LEU A 23 -10.60 -12.72 -37.98
N SER A 24 -9.62 -13.33 -37.32
CA SER A 24 -9.20 -14.72 -37.52
C SER A 24 -9.47 -15.60 -36.30
N LEU A 25 -10.02 -16.79 -36.54
CA LEU A 25 -10.00 -17.91 -35.59
C LEU A 25 -9.10 -18.98 -36.20
N THR A 26 -7.98 -19.26 -35.55
CA THR A 26 -6.93 -20.16 -36.06
C THR A 26 -6.57 -21.17 -34.98
N SER A 27 -6.19 -22.37 -35.40
CA SER A 27 -5.55 -23.36 -34.54
C SER A 27 -4.29 -23.87 -35.24
N ASP A 28 -3.17 -23.85 -34.53
CA ASP A 28 -1.91 -24.44 -34.98
C ASP A 28 -1.88 -25.97 -34.79
N ASN A 29 -2.99 -26.54 -34.27
CA ASN A 29 -3.18 -27.97 -34.04
C ASN A 29 -2.11 -28.64 -33.15
N ASN A 30 -1.55 -27.88 -32.22
CA ASN A 30 -0.57 -28.34 -31.24
C ASN A 30 -1.10 -28.30 -29.79
N SER A 31 -2.31 -27.78 -29.57
CA SER A 31 -2.98 -27.85 -28.27
C SER A 31 -3.35 -29.31 -27.95
N SER A 32 -3.10 -29.75 -26.71
CA SER A 32 -3.48 -31.08 -26.23
C SER A 32 -4.97 -31.21 -25.90
N LEU A 33 -5.67 -30.08 -25.74
CA LEU A 33 -7.09 -29.99 -25.44
C LEU A 33 -7.79 -29.11 -26.48
N ASN A 34 -9.07 -29.36 -26.71
CA ASN A 34 -9.88 -28.42 -27.48
C ASN A 34 -10.11 -27.15 -26.67
N SER A 35 -10.23 -26.01 -27.33
CA SER A 35 -10.71 -24.76 -26.73
C SER A 35 -11.99 -24.31 -27.42
N ARG A 36 -12.91 -23.69 -26.68
CA ARG A 36 -14.16 -23.19 -27.24
C ARG A 36 -14.47 -21.78 -26.76
N LEU A 37 -15.21 -21.06 -27.60
CA LEU A 37 -15.90 -19.82 -27.25
C LEU A 37 -17.39 -20.15 -27.21
N ASN A 38 -17.98 -20.04 -26.03
CA ASN A 38 -19.36 -20.42 -25.77
C ASN A 38 -20.23 -19.18 -25.51
N LEU A 39 -21.46 -19.23 -26.00
CA LEU A 39 -22.55 -18.34 -25.60
C LEU A 39 -23.67 -19.20 -25.05
N TRP A 40 -23.96 -19.05 -23.76
CA TRP A 40 -25.00 -19.81 -23.09
C TRP A 40 -25.66 -19.02 -21.97
N GLY A 41 -26.73 -19.56 -21.39
CA GLY A 41 -27.39 -18.94 -20.24
C GLY A 41 -28.57 -19.76 -19.72
N ASN A 42 -29.05 -19.37 -18.54
CA ASN A 42 -30.26 -19.86 -17.89
C ASN A 42 -30.88 -18.76 -17.02
N SER A 43 -31.90 -19.06 -16.20
CA SER A 43 -32.55 -18.05 -15.34
C SER A 43 -31.60 -17.34 -14.38
N ASP A 44 -30.60 -18.05 -13.88
CA ASP A 44 -29.67 -17.54 -12.86
C ASP A 44 -28.45 -16.88 -13.47
N ARG A 45 -28.15 -17.22 -14.74
CA ARG A 45 -27.06 -16.67 -15.54
C ARG A 45 -27.63 -16.28 -16.92
N PRO A 46 -28.41 -15.18 -17.01
CA PRO A 46 -29.15 -14.83 -18.23
C PRO A 46 -28.29 -14.75 -19.51
N ASN A 47 -27.03 -14.36 -19.37
CA ASN A 47 -26.09 -14.30 -20.49
C ASN A 47 -24.67 -14.56 -19.99
N VAL A 48 -24.01 -15.57 -20.56
CA VAL A 48 -22.60 -15.91 -20.31
C VAL A 48 -21.87 -16.01 -21.63
N ILE A 49 -20.78 -15.26 -21.76
CA ILE A 49 -19.80 -15.40 -22.84
C ILE A 49 -18.54 -15.99 -22.20
N GLU A 50 -18.17 -17.20 -22.59
CA GLU A 50 -17.19 -18.03 -21.87
C GLU A 50 -16.12 -18.59 -22.83
N LEU A 51 -14.89 -18.66 -22.34
CA LEU A 51 -13.80 -19.45 -22.92
C LEU A 51 -13.57 -20.66 -22.02
N ASP A 52 -13.53 -21.85 -22.61
CA ASP A 52 -13.28 -23.10 -21.91
C ASP A 52 -12.41 -24.06 -22.74
N ASP A 53 -11.96 -25.14 -22.10
CA ASP A 53 -11.35 -26.30 -22.73
C ASP A 53 -12.00 -27.61 -22.27
N ASP A 54 -11.44 -28.75 -22.66
CA ASP A 54 -11.97 -30.07 -22.28
C ASP A 54 -11.95 -30.36 -20.76
N GLN A 55 -11.23 -29.55 -19.98
CA GLN A 55 -11.09 -29.69 -18.53
C GLN A 55 -11.88 -28.64 -17.74
N GLY A 56 -12.31 -27.55 -18.36
CA GLY A 56 -13.25 -26.60 -17.77
C GLY A 56 -13.10 -25.17 -18.30
N TRP A 57 -13.83 -24.25 -17.67
CA TRP A 57 -13.83 -22.83 -18.04
C TRP A 57 -12.53 -22.14 -17.63
N HIS A 58 -12.05 -21.24 -18.48
CA HIS A 58 -10.90 -20.36 -18.24
C HIS A 58 -11.34 -18.99 -17.77
N LEU A 59 -12.26 -18.37 -18.51
CA LEU A 59 -12.80 -17.06 -18.16
C LEU A 59 -14.20 -16.87 -18.74
N TYR A 60 -14.99 -16.00 -18.12
CA TYR A 60 -16.26 -15.57 -18.68
C TYR A 60 -16.62 -14.14 -18.28
N SER A 61 -17.39 -13.49 -19.15
CA SER A 61 -18.25 -12.37 -18.75
C SER A 61 -19.67 -12.86 -18.59
N GLN A 62 -20.38 -12.37 -17.57
CA GLN A 62 -21.75 -12.73 -17.30
C GLN A 62 -22.57 -11.49 -16.94
N ARG A 63 -23.77 -11.39 -17.51
CA ARG A 63 -24.84 -10.54 -16.97
C ARG A 63 -25.64 -11.34 -15.96
N ASN A 64 -25.75 -10.81 -14.74
CA ASN A 64 -26.54 -11.39 -13.66
C ASN A 64 -28.03 -11.02 -13.82
N PRO A 65 -28.95 -11.72 -13.12
CA PRO A 65 -30.39 -11.41 -13.15
C PRO A 65 -30.74 -9.98 -12.74
N ASP A 66 -29.95 -9.37 -11.85
CA ASP A 66 -30.10 -7.98 -11.42
C ASP A 66 -29.55 -6.94 -12.42
N GLY A 67 -29.05 -7.41 -13.58
CA GLY A 67 -28.47 -6.58 -14.61
C GLY A 67 -27.00 -6.22 -14.40
N SER A 68 -26.40 -6.52 -13.24
CA SER A 68 -24.97 -6.32 -13.00
C SER A 68 -24.12 -7.22 -13.91
N ILE A 69 -22.88 -6.82 -14.16
CA ILE A 69 -21.92 -7.59 -14.97
C ILE A 69 -20.80 -8.07 -14.07
N ARG A 70 -20.42 -9.34 -14.26
CA ARG A 70 -19.26 -9.94 -13.62
C ARG A 70 -18.30 -10.50 -14.66
N PHE A 71 -17.01 -10.32 -14.45
CA PHE A 71 -15.94 -10.93 -15.24
C PHE A 71 -15.11 -11.82 -14.33
N MET A 72 -14.93 -13.08 -14.73
CA MET A 72 -14.26 -14.09 -13.91
C MET A 72 -13.15 -14.76 -14.71
N VAL A 73 -12.05 -15.03 -14.03
CA VAL A 73 -10.93 -15.82 -14.50
C VAL A 73 -10.71 -16.97 -13.52
N ASN A 74 -10.60 -18.19 -14.04
CA ASN A 74 -10.30 -19.41 -13.31
C ASN A 74 -8.78 -19.61 -13.23
N GLY A 75 -8.10 -18.70 -12.51
CA GLY A 75 -6.65 -18.70 -12.42
C GLY A 75 -6.09 -17.36 -11.98
N GLU A 76 -4.81 -17.17 -12.19
CA GLU A 76 -4.09 -15.94 -11.87
C GLU A 76 -4.33 -14.86 -12.93
N ILE A 77 -4.46 -13.61 -12.50
CA ILE A 77 -4.44 -12.44 -13.38
C ILE A 77 -3.08 -11.75 -13.20
N PHE A 78 -2.23 -11.87 -14.22
CA PHE A 78 -0.92 -11.22 -14.27
C PHE A 78 -0.95 -10.03 -15.23
N THR A 79 -0.52 -8.85 -14.78
CA THR A 79 -0.46 -7.64 -15.61
C THR A 79 0.98 -7.12 -15.69
N ALA A 80 1.42 -6.75 -16.90
CA ALA A 80 2.72 -6.09 -17.07
C ALA A 80 2.68 -4.60 -16.67
N GLY A 81 1.50 -4.00 -16.66
CA GLY A 81 1.24 -2.63 -16.23
C GLY A 81 0.40 -2.56 -14.96
N SER A 82 0.08 -1.34 -14.57
CA SER A 82 -0.75 -1.05 -13.39
C SER A 82 -2.19 -1.57 -13.53
N ILE A 83 -2.81 -1.90 -12.40
CA ILE A 83 -4.23 -2.25 -12.33
C ILE A 83 -5.02 -1.00 -11.92
N HIS A 84 -6.00 -0.62 -12.73
CA HIS A 84 -6.89 0.52 -12.47
C HIS A 84 -8.26 0.03 -11.99
N VAL A 85 -8.72 0.53 -10.84
CA VAL A 85 -10.01 0.20 -10.23
C VAL A 85 -10.78 1.50 -9.96
N GLY A 86 -11.59 1.91 -10.93
CA GLY A 86 -12.14 3.26 -10.97
C GLY A 86 -11.01 4.29 -11.12
N ALA A 87 -10.98 5.29 -10.23
CA ALA A 87 -9.91 6.29 -10.18
C ALA A 87 -8.67 5.86 -9.37
N ASN A 88 -8.68 4.66 -8.79
CA ASN A 88 -7.57 4.12 -7.99
C ASN A 88 -6.61 3.33 -8.87
N THR A 89 -5.33 3.26 -8.47
CA THR A 89 -4.30 2.52 -9.21
C THR A 89 -3.45 1.67 -8.27
N ILE A 90 -3.23 0.40 -8.62
CA ILE A 90 -2.14 -0.42 -8.07
C ILE A 90 -0.99 -0.35 -9.07
N SER A 91 0.10 0.29 -8.67
CA SER A 91 1.28 0.54 -9.50
C SER A 91 2.20 -0.69 -9.57
N THR A 92 3.04 -0.75 -10.60
CA THR A 92 3.97 -1.86 -10.84
C THR A 92 5.13 -1.93 -9.84
N ASP A 93 5.35 -0.86 -9.07
CA ASP A 93 6.32 -0.81 -7.96
C ASP A 93 5.70 -1.20 -6.60
N GLY A 94 4.43 -1.62 -6.58
CA GLY A 94 3.69 -1.97 -5.37
C GLY A 94 3.02 -0.79 -4.66
N ASN A 95 3.16 0.43 -5.18
CA ASN A 95 2.47 1.59 -4.62
C ASN A 95 0.97 1.59 -4.97
N ILE A 96 0.17 2.27 -4.15
CA ILE A 96 -1.29 2.36 -4.32
C ILE A 96 -1.70 3.84 -4.36
N TYR A 97 -2.36 4.24 -5.44
CA TYR A 97 -2.94 5.58 -5.58
C TYR A 97 -4.44 5.54 -5.27
N GLY A 98 -4.92 6.52 -4.50
CA GLY A 98 -6.36 6.71 -4.27
C GLY A 98 -6.69 8.00 -3.52
N SER A 99 -7.93 8.45 -3.66
CA SER A 99 -8.42 9.68 -3.02
C SER A 99 -8.39 9.62 -1.49
N LEU A 100 -8.52 8.43 -0.91
CA LEU A 100 -8.42 8.21 0.54
C LEU A 100 -7.05 8.64 1.10
N TRP A 101 -5.98 8.49 0.31
CA TRP A 101 -4.62 8.87 0.67
C TRP A 101 -4.27 10.30 0.27
N GLY A 102 -5.17 11.00 -0.45
CA GLY A 102 -4.85 12.27 -1.09
C GLY A 102 -3.79 12.16 -2.20
N GLY A 103 -3.56 10.96 -2.73
CA GLY A 103 -2.45 10.67 -3.66
C GLY A 103 -1.92 9.25 -3.51
N TRP A 104 -0.60 9.13 -3.46
CA TRP A 104 0.09 7.84 -3.29
C TRP A 104 0.18 7.41 -1.82
N LEU A 105 0.00 6.12 -1.57
CA LEU A 105 0.05 5.53 -0.24
C LEU A 105 1.41 5.72 0.43
N ASN A 106 2.53 5.61 -0.30
CA ASN A 106 3.86 5.85 0.28
C ASN A 106 3.99 7.28 0.82
N ASP A 107 3.50 8.28 0.10
CA ASP A 107 3.53 9.68 0.53
C ASP A 107 2.66 9.87 1.77
N TRP A 108 1.48 9.25 1.79
CA TRP A 108 0.59 9.28 2.94
C TRP A 108 1.22 8.63 4.18
N ILE A 109 1.84 7.44 4.04
CA ILE A 109 2.56 6.75 5.14
C ILE A 109 3.72 7.61 5.64
N ASN A 110 4.53 8.13 4.72
CA ASN A 110 5.68 8.97 5.08
C ASN A 110 5.25 10.21 5.86
N ASN A 111 4.21 10.92 5.38
CA ASN A 111 3.80 12.20 5.95
C ASN A 111 2.88 12.08 7.18
N THR A 112 2.10 11.01 7.27
CA THR A 112 1.09 10.85 8.33
C THR A 112 1.54 9.89 9.42
N ILE A 113 2.32 8.87 9.08
CA ILE A 113 2.81 7.90 10.05
C ILE A 113 4.26 8.27 10.40
N ILE A 114 5.20 8.05 9.50
CA ILE A 114 6.63 8.11 9.82
C ILE A 114 7.01 9.48 10.39
N ASN A 115 6.64 10.55 9.70
CA ASN A 115 6.96 11.93 10.08
C ASN A 115 6.29 12.42 11.38
N ARG A 116 5.27 11.71 11.87
CA ARG A 116 4.47 12.13 13.02
C ARG A 116 4.85 11.45 14.33
N PHE A 117 5.69 10.41 14.31
CA PHE A 117 6.08 9.69 15.51
C PHE A 117 7.46 10.11 16.05
N VAL A 118 7.62 9.92 17.36
CA VAL A 118 8.94 9.90 18.01
C VAL A 118 9.65 8.62 17.59
N GLN A 119 10.83 8.74 17.00
CA GLN A 119 11.63 7.59 16.55
C GLN A 119 12.55 7.04 17.62
N ASP A 120 13.01 7.89 18.53
CA ASP A 120 13.93 7.51 19.60
C ASP A 120 13.79 8.45 20.81
N ILE A 121 14.14 7.93 21.99
CA ILE A 121 14.23 8.68 23.24
C ILE A 121 15.54 8.30 23.92
N ARG A 122 16.37 9.30 24.25
CA ARG A 122 17.65 9.07 24.93
C ARG A 122 17.98 10.14 25.96
N LEU A 123 18.98 9.84 26.77
CA LEU A 123 19.65 10.81 27.62
C LEU A 123 20.89 11.36 26.89
N GLY A 124 21.11 12.68 26.94
CA GLY A 124 22.24 13.35 26.28
C GLY A 124 23.54 13.32 27.10
N GLY A 125 24.41 14.32 26.91
CA GLY A 125 25.66 14.42 27.66
C GLY A 125 25.44 14.69 29.15
N ILE A 126 26.29 14.11 30.00
CA ILE A 126 26.28 14.29 31.45
C ILE A 126 26.74 15.69 31.86
N GLU A 127 26.04 16.30 32.80
CA GLU A 127 26.40 17.55 33.46
C GLU A 127 26.46 17.31 34.98
N TYR A 128 27.29 18.09 35.69
CA TYR A 128 27.48 18.01 37.14
C TYR A 128 27.13 19.35 37.80
N ALA A 129 26.48 19.30 38.95
CA ALA A 129 26.26 20.45 39.83
C ALA A 129 26.68 20.09 41.26
N GLN A 130 27.39 21.00 41.92
CA GLN A 130 27.79 20.83 43.32
C GLN A 130 26.60 21.14 44.25
N ALA A 131 26.27 20.19 45.12
CA ALA A 131 25.20 20.30 46.11
C ALA A 131 25.71 20.85 47.46
N TRP A 132 26.84 20.34 47.97
CA TRP A 132 27.41 20.81 49.23
C TRP A 132 28.25 22.07 49.05
N ASN A 133 27.99 23.08 49.89
CA ASN A 133 28.72 24.36 49.94
C ASN A 133 28.85 25.02 48.55
N GLY A 134 27.90 24.71 47.67
CA GLY A 134 27.77 25.19 46.32
C GLY A 134 26.41 25.85 46.13
N PRO A 135 26.12 26.35 44.93
CA PRO A 135 24.84 27.01 44.63
C PRO A 135 23.62 26.08 44.72
N GLY A 136 23.84 24.76 44.91
CA GLY A 136 22.79 23.77 44.93
C GLY A 136 22.22 23.49 43.54
N TYR A 137 21.04 22.87 43.52
CA TYR A 137 20.36 22.54 42.27
C TYR A 137 18.88 22.89 42.36
N ASN A 138 18.34 23.45 41.27
CA ASN A 138 16.91 23.70 41.09
C ASN A 138 16.41 22.93 39.86
N ASP A 139 15.14 22.50 39.90
CA ASP A 139 14.49 21.82 38.77
C ASP A 139 14.68 22.62 37.46
N THR A 140 15.13 21.93 36.42
CA THR A 140 15.40 22.52 35.11
C THR A 140 14.68 21.70 34.04
N PRO A 141 13.69 22.26 33.33
CA PRO A 141 12.94 21.53 32.32
C PRO A 141 13.82 20.84 31.27
N GLY A 142 13.47 19.60 30.94
CA GLY A 142 14.18 18.80 29.95
C GLY A 142 15.45 18.12 30.46
N TYR A 143 15.72 18.17 31.77
CA TYR A 143 16.82 17.45 32.42
C TYR A 143 16.29 16.44 33.43
N VAL A 144 17.02 15.34 33.59
CA VAL A 144 16.75 14.27 34.56
C VAL A 144 18.00 14.05 35.40
N ILE A 145 17.85 13.94 36.72
CA ILE A 145 18.94 13.56 37.62
C ILE A 145 19.23 12.06 37.42
N THR A 146 20.48 11.72 37.18
CA THR A 146 20.91 10.33 36.92
C THR A 146 21.95 9.83 37.92
N GLY A 147 22.43 10.70 38.81
CA GLY A 147 23.37 10.33 39.84
C GLY A 147 23.40 11.36 40.96
N VAL A 148 23.58 10.89 42.18
CA VAL A 148 23.88 11.71 43.36
C VAL A 148 25.11 11.10 44.01
N THR A 149 26.10 11.93 44.29
CA THR A 149 27.40 11.47 44.78
C THR A 149 27.70 12.08 46.13
N ASN A 150 28.17 11.24 47.03
CA ASN A 150 28.90 11.65 48.22
C ASN A 150 30.31 11.04 48.10
N GLY A 151 31.31 11.88 47.92
CA GLY A 151 32.70 11.51 47.74
C GLY A 151 33.46 11.30 49.04
N ASN A 152 33.03 11.91 50.15
CA ASN A 152 33.68 11.76 51.46
C ASN A 152 32.95 10.76 52.40
N SER A 153 31.84 10.18 51.95
CA SER A 153 31.00 9.20 52.66
C SER A 153 30.47 9.67 54.02
N ASP A 154 30.18 10.96 54.16
CA ASP A 154 29.46 11.52 55.32
C ASP A 154 27.93 11.43 55.17
N GLU A 155 27.17 12.15 56.00
CA GLU A 155 25.70 12.16 55.95
C GLU A 155 25.11 13.08 54.88
N LEU A 156 25.93 13.84 54.14
CA LEU A 156 25.50 14.87 53.19
C LEU A 156 25.70 14.43 51.73
N ILE A 157 25.22 15.22 50.77
CA ILE A 157 25.44 14.96 49.34
C ILE A 157 26.36 16.04 48.76
N ASP A 158 27.32 15.65 47.94
CA ASP A 158 28.35 16.57 47.42
C ASP A 158 27.97 17.07 46.03
N GLY A 159 27.39 16.17 45.24
CA GLY A 159 27.23 16.37 43.81
C GLY A 159 26.01 15.70 43.22
N VAL A 160 25.50 16.29 42.14
CA VAL A 160 24.36 15.80 41.38
C VAL A 160 24.73 15.76 39.91
N HIS A 161 24.52 14.61 39.27
CA HIS A 161 24.66 14.42 37.82
C HIS A 161 23.29 14.50 37.15
N ARG A 162 23.22 15.20 36.01
CA ARG A 162 22.02 15.29 35.18
C ARG A 162 22.31 15.09 33.71
N LEU A 163 21.35 14.52 32.99
CA LEU A 163 21.40 14.41 31.54
C LEU A 163 20.13 15.05 30.94
N PRO A 164 20.22 15.71 29.78
CA PRO A 164 19.03 16.20 29.10
C PRO A 164 18.26 15.03 28.49
N LEU A 165 16.93 14.98 28.70
CA LEU A 165 16.04 14.07 28.01
C LEU A 165 15.83 14.59 26.58
N GLN A 166 16.11 13.72 25.60
CA GLN A 166 16.03 14.03 24.19
C GLN A 166 15.05 13.08 23.50
N LYS A 167 14.32 13.60 22.52
CA LYS A 167 13.50 12.82 21.59
C LYS A 167 13.93 13.08 20.15
N LEU A 168 13.98 12.04 19.34
CA LEU A 168 14.17 12.17 17.90
C LEU A 168 12.80 12.22 17.22
N MET A 169 12.55 13.28 16.47
CA MET A 169 11.38 13.35 15.59
C MET A 169 11.82 12.93 14.19
N ALA A 170 11.01 12.09 13.54
CA ALA A 170 11.28 11.65 12.18
C ALA A 170 11.46 12.81 11.17
N VAL A 171 10.63 13.85 11.30
CA VAL A 171 10.69 15.06 10.45
C VAL A 171 11.99 15.84 10.56
N SER A 172 12.62 15.84 11.74
CA SER A 172 13.77 16.71 11.98
C SER A 172 15.09 16.00 11.71
N GLY A 173 15.13 14.66 11.80
CA GLY A 173 16.37 13.88 11.72
C GLY A 173 17.39 14.24 12.80
N ILE A 174 16.99 15.05 13.80
CA ILE A 174 17.85 15.55 14.88
C ILE A 174 17.16 15.36 16.23
N MET A 175 17.99 15.12 17.24
CA MET A 175 17.55 15.01 18.62
C MET A 175 17.13 16.37 19.17
N LEU A 176 15.90 16.46 19.64
CA LEU A 176 15.31 17.64 20.26
C LEU A 176 15.27 17.44 21.78
N ARG A 177 15.66 18.46 22.55
CA ARG A 177 15.46 18.46 24.00
C ARG A 177 13.97 18.51 24.32
N VAL A 178 13.54 17.70 25.29
CA VAL A 178 12.15 17.66 25.74
C VAL A 178 11.89 18.89 26.62
N PHE A 179 11.54 20.03 26.01
CA PHE A 179 11.09 21.22 26.74
C PHE A 179 9.59 21.18 26.97
N LYS A 180 9.14 21.81 28.05
CA LYS A 180 7.79 21.67 28.63
C LYS A 180 6.65 22.24 27.77
N TYR A 181 6.89 22.88 26.62
CA TYR A 181 5.82 23.59 25.90
C TYR A 181 5.74 23.55 24.37
N ASP A 182 6.73 23.15 23.57
CA ASP A 182 6.53 23.25 22.11
C ASP A 182 7.24 22.19 21.29
N ALA A 183 6.50 21.14 20.96
CA ALA A 183 6.73 20.31 19.78
C ALA A 183 5.47 19.60 19.29
N PHE A 184 4.37 19.64 20.05
CA PHE A 184 3.11 18.99 19.67
C PHE A 184 2.15 19.94 18.92
N GLU A 185 2.12 21.25 19.21
CA GLU A 185 1.22 22.18 18.50
C GLU A 185 1.75 22.65 17.13
N LYS A 186 3.06 22.90 17.01
CA LYS A 186 3.61 23.56 15.79
C LYS A 186 3.65 22.69 14.53
N TYR A 187 3.52 21.36 14.65
CA TYR A 187 3.66 20.41 13.54
C TYR A 187 2.40 19.56 13.25
N PHE A 188 1.33 19.72 14.03
CA PHE A 188 0.14 18.84 13.95
C PHE A 188 -1.20 19.58 13.74
N CYS A 189 -1.22 20.90 13.80
CA CYS A 189 -2.40 21.72 13.48
C CYS A 189 -2.17 22.46 12.16
N GLY A 190 -2.47 21.77 11.05
CA GLY A 190 -2.53 22.30 9.69
C GLY A 190 -3.49 21.44 8.88
#